data_AF-A0A9X1MLP3-F1
#
_entry.id   AF-A0A9X1MLP3-F1
#
_cell.length_a   1.000
_cell.length_b   1.000
_cell.length_c   1.000
_cell.angle_alpha   90.00
_cell.angle_beta   90.00
_cell.angle_gamma   90.00
#
_symmetry.space_group_name_H-M   'P 1'
#
loop_
_entity.id
_entity.type
_entity.pdbx_description
1 polymer ?
#
loop_
_entity_poly.entity_id
_entity_poly.type
_entity_poly.pdbx_seq_one_letter_code
_entity_poly.pdbx_strand_id
1 'polypeptide(L)'
;MNSLIAAGLLTLAIAGAAPQETAAVDKVDLIEVNHLYDQQGRHVIDQLIFYDWDSSHGRFQVRAWRLIKSPGQMPQRDWSKDAYVSYWRDMHVMRRVYASRIRETWTTYDPEVLEREVLPIEYRQELSQAAPTRRRVAAN
;
A
#
# COMPACT_ATOMS: atom_id res chain seq x y z
N MET A 1 -69.34 -16.17 -9.39
CA MET A 1 -68.22 -17.13 -9.35
C MET A 1 -66.96 -16.36 -9.67
N ASN A 2 -66.06 -16.25 -8.68
CA ASN A 2 -65.03 -15.23 -8.61
C ASN A 2 -63.85 -15.50 -9.55
N SER A 3 -63.41 -14.43 -10.21
CA SER A 3 -62.19 -14.35 -11.03
C SER A 3 -60.92 -14.65 -10.21
N LEU A 4 -60.04 -15.49 -10.76
CA LEU A 4 -58.67 -15.67 -10.29
C LEU A 4 -57.74 -14.92 -11.24
N ILE A 5 -57.25 -13.75 -10.84
CA ILE A 5 -56.13 -13.06 -11.50
C ILE A 5 -54.86 -13.54 -10.80
N ALA A 6 -54.01 -14.28 -11.53
CA ALA A 6 -52.68 -14.64 -11.08
C ALA A 6 -51.77 -13.41 -11.23
N ALA A 7 -51.39 -12.80 -10.10
CA ALA A 7 -50.40 -11.72 -10.07
C ALA A 7 -48.98 -12.33 -10.08
N GLY A 8 -48.30 -12.26 -11.23
CA GLY A 8 -46.89 -12.60 -11.33
C GLY A 8 -46.01 -11.52 -10.70
N LEU A 9 -45.31 -11.85 -9.61
CA LEU A 9 -44.29 -11.01 -9.00
C LEU A 9 -43.02 -11.06 -9.87
N LEU A 10 -42.80 -10.01 -10.67
CA LEU A 10 -41.54 -9.79 -11.37
C LEU A 10 -40.52 -9.22 -10.38
N THR A 11 -39.64 -10.06 -9.84
CA THR A 11 -38.51 -9.61 -9.02
C THR A 11 -37.40 -9.09 -9.92
N LEU A 12 -37.26 -7.77 -10.05
CA LEU A 12 -36.08 -7.17 -10.68
C LEU A 12 -34.86 -7.40 -9.76
N ALA A 13 -34.00 -8.34 -10.12
CA ALA A 13 -32.69 -8.48 -9.50
C ALA A 13 -31.78 -7.31 -9.97
N ILE A 14 -31.69 -6.26 -9.15
CA ILE A 14 -30.66 -5.24 -9.32
C ILE A 14 -29.33 -5.89 -8.94
N ALA A 15 -28.58 -6.37 -9.94
CA ALA A 15 -27.19 -6.75 -9.75
C ALA A 15 -26.38 -5.49 -9.44
N GLY A 16 -26.23 -5.17 -8.16
CA GLY A 16 -25.31 -4.13 -7.71
C GLY A 16 -23.91 -4.48 -8.18
N ALA A 17 -23.35 -3.70 -9.09
CA ALA A 17 -21.94 -3.79 -9.42
C ALA A 17 -21.16 -3.41 -8.16
N ALA A 18 -20.70 -4.42 -7.41
CA ALA A 18 -19.77 -4.18 -6.33
C ALA A 18 -18.53 -3.49 -6.93
N PRO A 19 -18.08 -2.35 -6.38
CA PRO A 19 -16.89 -1.69 -6.88
C PRO A 19 -15.73 -2.69 -6.81
N GLN A 20 -15.16 -2.99 -7.98
CA GLN A 20 -13.95 -3.81 -8.06
C GLN A 20 -12.84 -3.04 -7.36
N GLU A 21 -12.41 -3.52 -6.20
CA GLU A 21 -11.34 -2.92 -5.42
C GLU A 21 -10.06 -2.92 -6.26
N THR A 22 -9.60 -1.73 -6.67
CA THR A 22 -8.34 -1.60 -7.40
C THR A 22 -7.20 -1.78 -6.41
N ALA A 23 -6.38 -2.80 -6.65
CA ALA A 23 -5.20 -3.05 -5.85
C ALA A 23 -3.95 -2.53 -6.59
N ALA A 24 -3.23 -1.59 -5.97
CA ALA A 24 -1.87 -1.25 -6.40
C ALA A 24 -0.90 -2.18 -5.68
N VAL A 25 -0.05 -2.89 -6.43
CA VAL A 25 0.89 -3.86 -5.89
C VAL A 25 2.29 -3.51 -6.36
N ASP A 26 3.19 -3.31 -5.41
CA ASP A 26 4.60 -3.03 -5.65
C ASP A 26 5.50 -4.05 -4.96
N LYS A 27 6.75 -4.12 -5.43
CA LYS A 27 7.84 -4.85 -4.81
C LYS A 27 9.00 -3.90 -4.58
N VAL A 28 9.64 -4.04 -3.44
CA VAL A 28 10.88 -3.35 -3.05
C VAL A 28 11.85 -4.35 -2.43
N ASP A 29 13.10 -3.98 -2.26
CA ASP A 29 14.12 -4.88 -1.71
C ASP A 29 14.06 -5.00 -0.19
N LEU A 30 13.73 -3.90 0.49
CA LEU A 30 13.69 -3.80 1.95
C LEU A 30 12.54 -2.92 2.41
N ILE A 31 11.79 -3.39 3.42
CA ILE A 31 10.91 -2.54 4.23
C ILE A 31 11.57 -2.29 5.58
N GLU A 32 11.70 -1.03 5.96
CA GLU A 32 12.09 -0.64 7.31
C GLU A 32 10.87 -0.19 8.10
N VAL A 33 10.75 -0.68 9.32
CA VAL A 33 9.93 -0.08 10.37
C VAL A 33 10.86 0.81 11.18
N ASN A 34 10.63 2.12 11.15
CA ASN A 34 11.44 3.09 11.87
C ASN A 34 10.62 3.77 12.97
N HIS A 35 11.20 3.81 14.15
CA HIS A 35 10.69 4.50 15.33
C HIS A 35 11.55 5.74 15.58
N LEU A 36 11.04 6.92 15.20
CA LEU A 36 11.73 8.18 15.38
C LEU A 36 11.49 8.71 16.79
N TYR A 37 12.58 9.10 17.44
CA TYR A 37 12.58 9.81 18.73
C TYR A 37 13.25 11.16 18.57
N ASP A 38 12.96 12.08 19.48
CA ASP A 38 13.73 13.32 19.58
C ASP A 38 14.99 13.14 20.45
N GLN A 39 15.77 14.21 20.61
CA GLN A 39 17.00 14.19 21.41
C GLN A 39 16.76 13.96 22.91
N GLN A 40 15.51 14.12 23.38
CA GLN A 40 15.12 13.84 24.76
C GLN A 40 14.57 12.41 24.92
N GLY A 41 14.59 11.60 23.87
CA GLY A 41 14.09 10.22 23.87
C GLY A 41 12.56 10.15 23.86
N ARG A 42 11.85 11.22 23.48
CA ARG A 42 10.39 11.18 23.31
C ARG A 42 10.07 10.65 21.92
N HIS A 43 9.08 9.76 21.84
CA HIS A 43 8.60 9.22 20.57
C HIS A 43 7.99 10.33 19.70
N VAL A 44 8.33 10.33 18.42
CA VAL A 44 7.91 11.33 17.44
C VAL A 44 6.97 10.70 16.42
N ILE A 45 7.43 9.70 15.67
CA ILE A 45 6.64 8.98 14.66
C ILE A 45 7.08 7.52 14.52
N ASP A 46 6.13 6.68 14.16
CA ASP A 46 6.41 5.37 13.56
C ASP A 46 6.16 5.45 12.06
N GLN A 47 7.11 4.96 11.27
CA GLN A 47 7.04 5.03 9.82
C GLN A 47 7.53 3.75 9.14
N LEU A 48 6.94 3.46 7.97
CA LEU A 48 7.48 2.51 7.03
C LEU A 48 8.31 3.25 6.01
N ILE A 49 9.51 2.75 5.74
CA ILE A 49 10.38 3.25 4.68
C ILE A 49 10.67 2.10 3.72
N PHE A 50 10.46 2.36 2.43
CA PHE A 50 10.59 1.37 1.36
C PHE A 50 11.85 1.66 0.57
N TYR A 51 12.72 0.65 0.40
CA TYR A 51 13.99 0.82 -0.28
C TYR A 51 14.16 -0.13 -1.46
N ASP A 52 14.76 0.39 -2.52
CA ASP A 52 15.34 -0.40 -3.61
C ASP A 52 16.87 -0.38 -3.50
N TRP A 53 17.51 -1.48 -3.88
CA TRP A 53 18.96 -1.58 -3.98
C TRP A 53 19.43 -0.96 -5.29
N ASP A 54 20.17 0.14 -5.19
CA ASP A 54 20.85 0.71 -6.34
C ASP A 54 22.21 0.04 -6.55
N SER A 55 22.25 -0.87 -7.52
CA SER A 55 23.46 -1.58 -7.92
C SER A 55 24.58 -0.67 -8.45
N SER A 56 24.25 0.51 -8.98
CA SER A 56 25.24 1.42 -9.58
C SER A 56 26.05 2.16 -8.50
N HIS A 57 25.40 2.52 -7.39
CA HIS A 57 26.03 3.20 -6.26
C HIS A 57 26.29 2.26 -5.06
N GLY A 58 25.87 1.00 -5.13
CA GLY A 58 26.08 -0.01 -4.09
C GLY A 58 25.40 0.32 -2.76
N ARG A 59 24.22 0.94 -2.80
CA ARG A 59 23.48 1.36 -1.60
C ARG A 59 21.97 1.22 -1.76
N PHE A 60 21.27 1.13 -0.64
CA PHE A 60 19.81 1.25 -0.63
C PHE A 60 19.40 2.72 -0.82
N GLN A 61 18.40 2.95 -1.67
CA GLN A 61 17.79 4.25 -1.90
C GLN A 61 16.34 4.22 -1.46
N VAL A 62 15.88 5.28 -0.80
CA VAL A 62 14.48 5.39 -0.40
C VAL A 62 13.63 5.58 -1.64
N ARG A 63 12.68 4.68 -1.83
CA ARG A 63 11.67 4.73 -2.87
C ARG A 63 10.45 5.52 -2.44
N ALA A 64 9.95 5.22 -1.25
CA ALA A 64 8.78 5.85 -0.66
C ALA A 64 8.80 5.67 0.86
N TRP A 65 7.94 6.39 1.55
CA TRP A 65 7.72 6.23 2.99
C TRP A 65 6.28 6.53 3.36
N ARG A 66 5.87 6.15 4.57
CA ARG A 66 4.56 6.49 5.12
C ARG A 66 4.50 6.32 6.64
N LEU A 67 3.65 7.13 7.27
CA LEU A 67 3.30 6.97 8.69
C LEU A 67 2.53 5.67 8.93
N ILE A 68 2.86 5.00 10.04
CA ILE A 68 2.11 3.85 10.56
C ILE A 68 0.93 4.39 11.38
N LYS A 69 -0.27 4.26 10.83
CA LYS A 69 -1.52 4.74 11.45
C LYS A 69 -2.23 3.67 12.27
N SER A 70 -1.91 2.39 12.05
CA SER A 70 -2.48 1.29 12.80
C SER A 70 -1.55 0.06 12.75
N PRO A 71 -1.62 -0.84 13.75
CA PRO A 71 -0.79 -2.06 13.78
C PRO A 71 -0.96 -2.96 12.55
N GLY A 72 -2.13 -2.91 11.90
CA GLY A 72 -2.39 -3.68 10.68
C GLY A 72 -1.57 -3.24 9.46
N GLN A 73 -0.84 -2.12 9.54
CA GLN A 73 0.05 -1.66 8.47
C GLN A 73 1.48 -2.21 8.60
N MET A 74 1.82 -2.78 9.75
CA MET A 74 3.13 -3.37 10.00
C MET A 74 3.42 -4.48 8.97
N PRO A 75 4.69 -4.68 8.56
CA PRO A 75 5.04 -5.76 7.65
C PRO A 75 4.68 -7.12 8.27
N GLN A 76 3.92 -7.93 7.53
CA GLN A 76 3.55 -9.27 7.93
C GLN A 76 4.19 -10.29 7.00
N ARG A 77 4.53 -11.47 7.51
CA ARG A 77 5.05 -12.56 6.69
C ARG A 77 3.92 -13.15 5.83
N ASP A 78 4.10 -13.11 4.51
CA ASP A 78 3.28 -13.85 3.54
C ASP A 78 4.02 -15.14 3.16
N TRP A 79 3.63 -16.24 3.80
CA TRP A 79 4.24 -17.57 3.58
C TRP A 79 4.05 -18.10 2.17
N SER A 80 2.99 -17.69 1.47
CA SER A 80 2.71 -18.17 0.11
C SER A 80 3.70 -17.61 -0.93
N LYS A 81 4.24 -16.42 -0.66
CA LYS A 81 5.18 -15.71 -1.53
C LYS A 81 6.61 -15.69 -1.01
N ASP A 82 6.84 -16.31 0.15
CA ASP A 82 8.10 -16.23 0.89
C ASP A 82 8.63 -14.79 1.04
N ALA A 83 7.74 -13.87 1.40
CA ALA A 83 8.02 -12.44 1.44
C ALA A 83 7.32 -11.75 2.61
N TYR A 84 7.72 -10.52 2.92
CA TYR A 84 6.99 -9.63 3.82
C TYR A 84 6.07 -8.72 3.01
N VAL A 85 4.91 -8.38 3.59
CA VAL A 85 3.93 -7.49 2.96
C VAL A 85 3.42 -6.48 3.96
N SER A 86 3.39 -5.21 3.53
CA SER A 86 2.63 -4.15 4.17
C SER A 86 1.46 -3.78 3.28
N TYR A 87 0.27 -3.60 3.87
CA TYR A 87 -0.92 -3.19 3.14
C TYR A 87 -1.61 -2.00 3.80
N TRP A 88 -2.27 -1.19 2.97
CA TRP A 88 -3.05 -0.07 3.44
C TRP A 88 -4.05 0.42 2.42
N ARG A 89 -5.00 1.22 2.86
CA ARG A 89 -5.99 1.86 2.00
C ARG A 89 -5.59 3.32 1.76
N ASP A 90 -5.46 3.68 0.49
CA ASP A 90 -5.40 5.07 0.03
C ASP A 90 -6.72 5.38 -0.69
N MET A 91 -7.61 6.11 -0.02
CA MET A 91 -8.99 6.35 -0.48
C MET A 91 -9.74 5.04 -0.83
N HIS A 92 -9.91 4.75 -2.11
CA HIS A 92 -10.61 3.55 -2.60
C HIS A 92 -9.64 2.48 -3.12
N VAL A 93 -8.33 2.73 -3.05
CA VAL A 93 -7.28 1.84 -3.54
C VAL A 93 -6.71 1.04 -2.38
N MET A 94 -6.59 -0.27 -2.57
CA MET A 94 -5.82 -1.12 -1.68
C MET A 94 -4.38 -1.22 -2.16
N ARG A 95 -3.44 -0.73 -1.35
CA ARG A 95 -2.01 -0.82 -1.63
C ARG A 95 -1.40 -2.02 -0.93
N ARG A 96 -0.51 -2.71 -1.62
CA ARG A 96 0.32 -3.80 -1.08
C ARG A 96 1.74 -3.61 -1.56
N VAL A 97 2.69 -3.53 -0.62
CA VAL A 97 4.11 -3.49 -0.93
C VAL A 97 4.77 -4.72 -0.36
N TYR A 98 5.41 -5.49 -1.23
CA TYR A 98 6.15 -6.69 -0.85
C TYR A 98 7.65 -6.40 -0.75
N ALA A 99 8.32 -7.07 0.17
CA ALA A 99 9.78 -7.09 0.22
C ALA A 99 10.34 -8.44 0.66
N SER A 100 11.57 -8.73 0.22
CA SER A 100 12.27 -9.96 0.64
C SER A 100 12.81 -9.86 2.06
N ARG A 101 13.06 -8.64 2.56
CA ARG A 101 13.66 -8.39 3.87
C ARG A 101 12.91 -7.29 4.60
N ILE A 102 12.99 -7.37 5.93
CA ILE A 102 12.56 -6.30 6.84
C ILE A 102 13.70 -5.91 7.76
N ARG A 103 13.71 -4.66 8.20
CA ARG A 103 14.51 -4.20 9.34
C ARG A 103 13.66 -3.33 10.26
N GLU A 104 14.02 -3.29 11.52
CA GLU A 104 13.40 -2.43 12.52
C GLU A 104 14.47 -1.55 13.16
N THR A 105 14.20 -0.26 13.31
CA THR A 105 15.20 0.74 13.74
C THR A 105 14.59 1.75 14.71
N TRP A 106 15.43 2.25 15.61
CA TRP A 106 15.11 3.34 16.54
C TRP A 106 16.14 4.44 16.33
N THR A 107 15.68 5.61 15.87
CA THR A 107 16.58 6.69 15.45
C THR A 107 16.20 8.00 16.12
N THR A 108 17.16 8.92 16.21
CA THR A 108 16.93 10.32 16.62
C THR A 108 16.90 11.29 15.43
N TYR A 109 16.98 10.74 14.21
CA TYR A 109 16.92 11.45 12.94
C TYR A 109 15.98 10.67 12.01
N ASP A 110 15.39 11.36 11.05
CA ASP A 110 14.53 10.72 10.04
C ASP A 110 15.40 10.20 8.88
N PRO A 111 15.52 8.88 8.68
CA PRO A 111 16.31 8.31 7.59
C PRO A 111 15.83 8.76 6.21
N GLU A 112 14.53 9.03 6.07
CA GLU A 112 13.97 9.47 4.80
C GLU A 112 14.38 10.90 4.45
N VAL A 113 14.41 11.79 5.44
CA VAL A 113 14.86 13.18 5.27
C VAL A 113 16.35 13.22 4.93
N LEU A 114 17.18 12.43 5.62
CA LEU A 114 18.60 12.32 5.27
C LEU A 114 18.78 11.84 3.83
N GLU A 115 17.96 10.89 3.35
CA GLU A 115 18.06 10.43 1.97
C GLU A 115 17.71 11.52 0.96
N ARG A 116 16.87 12.50 1.31
CA ARG A 116 16.52 13.62 0.40
C ARG A 116 17.72 14.51 0.10
N GLU A 117 18.70 14.54 1.00
CA GLU A 117 19.95 15.27 0.79
C GLU A 117 20.85 14.59 -0.26
N VAL A 118 20.68 13.28 -0.48
CA VAL A 118 21.46 12.48 -1.43
C VAL A 118 20.73 12.28 -2.76
N LEU A 119 19.48 11.82 -2.69
CA LEU A 119 18.58 11.67 -3.85
C LEU A 119 17.29 12.45 -3.59
N PRO A 120 17.18 13.67 -4.17
CA PRO A 120 15.98 14.49 -4.08
C PRO A 120 14.74 13.73 -4.57
N ILE A 121 13.57 14.09 -4.01
CA ILE A 121 12.32 13.35 -4.23
C ILE A 121 11.95 13.29 -5.71
N GLU A 122 12.24 14.35 -6.47
CA GLU A 122 11.87 14.49 -7.88
C GLU A 122 12.53 13.45 -8.78
N TYR A 123 13.63 12.84 -8.32
CA TYR A 123 14.37 11.81 -9.05
C TYR A 123 14.06 10.39 -8.57
N ARG A 124 13.18 10.24 -7.57
CA ARG A 124 12.84 8.92 -7.02
C ARG A 124 11.78 8.24 -7.87
N GLN A 125 11.94 6.94 -8.06
CA GLN A 125 10.90 6.12 -8.67
C GLN A 125 9.77 5.86 -7.66
N GLU A 126 8.63 6.52 -7.79
CA GLU A 126 7.52 6.33 -6.86
C GLU A 126 6.91 4.91 -6.87
N LEU A 127 6.11 4.60 -5.85
CA LEU A 127 5.25 3.41 -5.87
C LEU A 127 4.17 3.56 -6.94
N SER A 128 3.81 2.44 -7.57
CA SER A 128 2.88 2.42 -8.70
C SER A 128 1.53 3.04 -8.32
N GLN A 129 0.94 3.87 -9.18
CA GLN A 129 -0.44 4.29 -8.99
C GLN A 129 -1.40 3.14 -9.29
N ALA A 130 -2.58 3.14 -8.66
CA ALA A 130 -3.60 2.14 -8.96
C ALA A 130 -3.99 2.24 -10.44
N ALA A 131 -4.02 1.10 -11.13
CA ALA A 131 -4.53 1.07 -12.49
C ALA A 131 -5.97 1.62 -12.50
N PRO A 132 -6.32 2.55 -13.40
CA PRO A 132 -7.69 3.02 -13.52
C PRO A 132 -8.59 1.83 -13.84
N THR A 133 -9.70 1.70 -13.12
CA THR A 133 -10.68 0.65 -13.38
C THR A 133 -11.11 0.72 -14.83
N ARG A 134 -10.68 -0.25 -15.65
CA ARG A 134 -11.08 -0.31 -17.06
C ARG A 134 -12.58 -0.58 -17.09
N ARG A 135 -13.38 0.46 -17.31
CA ARG A 135 -14.82 0.35 -17.47
C ARG A 135 -15.05 -0.57 -18.67
N ARG A 136 -15.46 -1.82 -18.44
CA ARG A 136 -15.97 -2.66 -19.52
C ARG A 136 -17.22 -1.96 -20.06
N VAL A 137 -17.08 -1.30 -21.20
CA VAL A 137 -18.24 -0.86 -21.98
C VAL A 137 -18.89 -2.15 -22.44
N ALA A 138 -20.09 -2.44 -21.94
CA ALA A 138 -20.91 -3.51 -22.48
C ALA A 138 -21.09 -3.21 -23.97
N ALA A 139 -20.66 -4.13 -24.83
CA ALA A 139 -20.99 -4.07 -26.24
C ALA A 139 -22.52 -4.30 -26.34
N ASN A 140 -23.21 -3.33 -26.92
CA ASN A 140 -24.62 -3.45 -27.32
C ASN A 140 -24.77 -4.41 -28.50
#